data_AF-A0A2I6S4A7-F1
#
_entry.id   AF-A0A2I6S4A7-F1
#
_cell.length_a   1.000
_cell.length_b   1.000
_cell.length_c   1.000
_cell.angle_alpha   90.00
_cell.angle_beta   90.00
_cell.angle_gamma   90.00
#
_symmetry.space_group_name_H-M   'P 1'
#
loop_
_entity.id
_entity.type
_entity.pdbx_description
1 polymer ?
#
loop_
_entity_poly.entity_id
_entity_poly.type
_entity_poly.pdbx_seq_one_letter_code
_entity_poly.pdbx_strand_id
1 'polypeptide(L)' 'MGTSLVMAFALMLIFEGLLPFVAPARWREAFLRLARLADGQIRFVGLGSMLIGVLILLLV' A
#
# COMPACT_ATOMS: atom_id res chain seq x y z
N MET A 1 18.60 -8.06 14.12
CA MET A 1 18.16 -7.72 12.75
C MET A 1 16.93 -8.50 12.29
N GLY A 2 16.87 -9.83 12.44
CA GLY A 2 15.70 -10.63 12.01
C GLY A 2 14.37 -10.28 12.71
N THR A 3 14.40 -9.90 13.99
CA THR A 3 13.20 -9.50 14.75
C THR A 3 12.54 -8.22 14.24
N SER A 4 13.33 -7.21 13.87
CA SER A 4 12.81 -5.94 13.32
C SER A 4 12.14 -6.15 11.95
N LEU A 5 12.70 -7.02 11.12
CA LEU A 5 12.11 -7.41 9.83
C LEU A 5 10.77 -8.12 10.01
N VAL A 6 10.71 -9.11 10.90
CA VAL A 6 9.46 -9.83 11.22
C VAL A 6 8.41 -8.87 11.77
N MET A 7 8.81 -7.92 12.63
CA MET A 7 7.90 -6.90 13.16
C MET A 7 7.39 -5.94 12.08
N ALA A 8 8.26 -5.44 11.21
CA ALA A 8 7.86 -4.57 10.10
C ALA A 8 6.88 -5.30 9.14
N PHE A 9 7.14 -6.58 8.86
CA PHE A 9 6.27 -7.41 8.05
C PHE A 9 4.91 -7.67 8.72
N ALA A 10 4.90 -7.95 10.03
CA ALA A 10 3.66 -8.10 10.79
C ALA A 10 2.82 -6.81 10.76
N LEU A 11 3.45 -5.65 10.95
CA LEU A 11 2.76 -4.35 10.86
C LEU A 11 2.20 -4.08 9.46
N MET A 12 2.96 -4.38 8.41
CA MET A 12 2.50 -4.28 7.02
C MET A 12 1.20 -5.09 6.81
N LEU A 13 1.16 -6.34 7.26
CA LEU A 13 -0.02 -7.20 7.15
C LEU A 13 -1.22 -6.65 7.93
N ILE A 14 -0.99 -6.13 9.15
CA ILE A 14 -2.05 -5.52 9.96
C ILE A 14 -2.65 -4.30 9.25
N PHE A 15 -1.81 -3.40 8.73
CA PHE A 15 -2.28 -2.21 8.03
C PHE A 15 -3.01 -2.55 6.73
N GLU A 16 -2.55 -3.54 5.99
CA GLU A 16 -3.21 -3.99 4.76
C GLU A 16 -4.57 -4.66 5.03
N GLY A 17 -4.71 -5.37 6.16
CA GLY A 17 -5.96 -5.98 6.61
C GLY A 17 -6.95 -5.00 7.27
N LEU A 18 -6.50 -3.85 7.77
CA LEU A 18 -7.34 -2.94 8.55
C LEU A 18 -8.47 -2.32 7.72
N LEU A 19 -8.17 -1.83 6.51
CA LEU A 19 -9.17 -1.22 5.62
C LEU A 19 -10.27 -2.20 5.17
N PRO A 20 -9.96 -3.42 4.67
CA PRO A 20 -10.99 -4.40 4.33
C PRO A 20 -11.80 -4.85 5.54
N PHE A 21 -11.20 -4.90 6.74
CA PHE A 21 -11.91 -5.28 7.96
C PHE A 21 -12.87 -4.20 8.46
N VAL A 22 -12.43 -2.94 8.54
CA VAL A 22 -13.24 -1.83 9.08
C VAL A 22 -14.27 -1.33 8.08
N ALA A 23 -13.93 -1.24 6.79
CA ALA A 23 -14.78 -0.64 5.77
C ALA A 23 -14.77 -1.43 4.44
N PRO A 24 -15.29 -2.67 4.44
CA PRO A 24 -15.24 -3.56 3.27
C PRO A 24 -15.92 -2.99 2.02
N ALA A 25 -17.02 -2.24 2.18
CA ALA A 25 -17.72 -1.62 1.05
C ALA A 25 -16.88 -0.52 0.37
N ARG A 26 -16.29 0.38 1.17
CA ARG A 26 -15.41 1.44 0.66
C ARG A 26 -14.14 0.87 0.02
N TRP A 27 -13.58 -0.17 0.64
CA TRP A 27 -12.43 -0.88 0.10
C TRP A 27 -12.72 -1.50 -1.27
N ARG A 28 -13.86 -2.19 -1.41
CA ARG A 28 -14.31 -2.75 -2.69
C ARG A 28 -14.52 -1.67 -3.75
N GLU A 29 -15.15 -0.54 -3.39
CA GLU A 29 -15.33 0.57 -4.32
C GLU A 29 -13.99 1.18 -4.78
N ALA A 30 -13.03 1.34 -3.86
CA ALA A 30 -11.69 1.83 -4.20
C ALA A 30 -10.99 0.89 -5.19
N PHE A 31 -11.05 -0.43 -4.94
CA PHE A 31 -10.51 -1.44 -5.85
C PHE A 31 -11.18 -1.41 -7.23
N LEU A 32 -12.51 -1.29 -7.29
CA LEU A 32 -13.23 -1.18 -8.57
C LEU A 32 -12.91 0.12 -9.32
N ARG A 33 -12.60 1.21 -8.60
CA ARG A 33 -12.10 2.44 -9.22
C ARG A 33 -10.69 2.23 -9.78
N LEU A 34 -9.80 1.60 -9.03
CA LEU A 34 -8.45 1.26 -9.50
C LEU A 34 -8.48 0.34 -10.71
N ALA A 35 -9.35 -0.66 -10.72
CA ALA A 35 -9.50 -1.60 -11.84
C ALA A 35 -10.03 -0.96 -13.13
N ARG A 36 -10.61 0.25 -13.06
CA ARG A 36 -11.05 1.03 -14.22
C ARG A 36 -9.99 1.99 -14.75
N LEU A 37 -8.87 2.15 -14.04
CA LEU A 37 -7.76 2.98 -14.52
C LEU A 37 -7.01 2.25 -15.64
N ALA A 38 -6.46 3.01 -16.57
CA ALA A 38 -5.57 2.44 -17.58
C ALA A 38 -4.27 1.95 -16.94
N ASP A 39 -3.63 0.93 -17.53
CA ASP A 39 -2.37 0.36 -17.03
C ASP A 39 -1.29 1.42 -16.77
N GLY A 40 -1.21 2.44 -17.64
CA GLY A 40 -0.29 3.57 -17.46
C GLY A 40 -0.53 4.38 -16.19
N GLN A 41 -1.79 4.57 -15.79
CA GLN A 41 -2.15 5.31 -14.57
C GLN A 41 -1.83 4.48 -13.32
N ILE A 42 -2.14 3.18 -13.34
CA ILE A 42 -1.81 2.27 -12.23
C ILE A 42 -0.29 2.24 -12.02
N ARG A 43 0.48 2.13 -13.10
CA ARG A 43 1.95 2.18 -13.05
C ARG A 43 2.46 3.51 -12.49
N PHE A 44 1.86 4.63 -12.86
CA PHE A 44 2.27 5.94 -12.35
C PHE A 44 1.98 6.10 -10.85
N VAL A 45 0.81 5.65 -10.38
CA VAL A 45 0.48 5.64 -8.96
C VAL A 45 1.46 4.77 -8.17
N GLY A 46 1.77 3.58 -8.67
CA GLY A 46 2.77 2.70 -8.07
C GLY A 46 4.19 3.30 -8.08
N LEU A 47 4.56 3.99 -9.15
CA LEU A 47 5.87 4.65 -9.24
C LEU A 47 5.96 5.83 -8.26
N GLY A 48 4.90 6.61 -8.11
CA GLY A 48 4.81 7.67 -7.11
C GLY A 48 4.96 7.14 -5.68
N SER A 49 4.25 6.05 -5.33
CA SER A 49 4.36 5.46 -3.99
C SER A 49 5.76 4.88 -3.72
N MET A 50 6.37 4.23 -4.70
CA MET A 50 7.75 3.73 -4.60
C MET A 50 8.75 4.87 -4.38
N LEU A 51 8.64 5.97 -5.15
CA LEU A 51 9.53 7.12 -4.99
C LEU A 51 9.39 7.79 -3.62
N ILE A 52 8.16 7.94 -3.12
CA ILE A 52 7.92 8.45 -1.76
C ILE A 52 8.55 7.52 -0.72
N GLY A 53 8.39 6.20 -0.87
CA GLY A 53 9.01 5.23 0.03
C GLY A 53 10.54 5.33 0.05
N VAL A 54 11.17 5.45 -1.12
CA VAL A 54 12.62 5.68 -1.25
C VAL A 54 13.03 6.99 -0.60
N LEU A 55 12.27 8.07 -0.81
CA LEU A 55 12.57 9.37 -0.21
C LEU A 55 12.54 9.30 1.32
N ILE A 56 11.51 8.66 1.90
CA ILE A 56 11.42 8.45 3.35
C ILE A 56 12.60 7.63 3.86
N LEU A 57 12.98 6.57 3.14
CA LEU A 57 14.12 5.72 3.50
C LEU A 57 15.44 6.49 3.47
N LEU A 58 15.60 7.46 2.56
CA LEU A 58 16.80 8.31 2.50
C LEU A 58 16.84 9.40 3.59
N LEU A 59 15.67 9.79 4.13
CA LEU A 59 15.57 10.82 5.17
C LEU A 59 15.73 10.26 6.59
N VAL A 60 15.51 8.96 6.79
CA VAL A 60 15.66 8.24 8.07
C VAL A 60 17.07 7.65 8.15
#